data_AF-A0A316Q359-F1
#
_entry.id   AF-A0A316Q359-F1
#
_cell.length_a   1.000
_cell.length_b   1.000
_cell.length_c   1.000
_cell.angle_alpha   90.00
_cell.angle_beta   90.00
_cell.angle_gamma   90.00
#
_symmetry.space_group_name_H-M   'P 1'
#
loop_
_entity.id
_entity.type
_entity.pdbx_description
1 polymer ?
#
loop_
_entity_poly.entity_id
_entity_poly.type
_entity_poly.pdbx_seq_one_letter_code
_entity_poly.pdbx_strand_id
1 'polypeptide(L)'
;SHIHLTKDEMLKPCNWKGNLDLLNIVLIGITNEIPEHDEKYEMHRLIGALLSSELKEQEKLDIIEHEYNIPISQEFREDVSIMCNLSQGIEDKAIAKIVMNMYKIGYTPNQIADAVGVSVDEVETIIKKKEPAMA
;
A
#
# COMPACT_ATOMS: atom_id res chain seq x y z
N SER A 1 -21.82 -21.15 -8.10
CA SER A 1 -21.18 -21.65 -9.33
C SER A 1 -19.69 -21.73 -9.10
N HIS A 2 -19.05 -22.83 -9.48
CA HIS A 2 -17.60 -23.02 -9.34
C HIS A 2 -16.98 -23.04 -10.73
N ILE A 3 -15.89 -22.30 -10.92
CA ILE A 3 -15.12 -22.28 -12.17
C ILE A 3 -13.81 -23.00 -11.88
N HIS A 4 -13.57 -24.13 -12.55
CA HIS A 4 -12.32 -24.88 -12.45
C HIS A 4 -11.49 -24.61 -13.71
N LEU A 5 -10.33 -23.99 -13.52
CA LEU A 5 -9.33 -23.84 -14.56
C LEU A 5 -8.49 -25.12 -14.59
N THR A 6 -8.67 -25.96 -15.61
CA THR A 6 -8.04 -27.28 -15.73
C THR A 6 -6.97 -27.36 -16.83
N LYS A 7 -6.58 -26.21 -17.39
CA LYS A 7 -5.69 -26.12 -18.57
C LYS A 7 -4.59 -25.09 -18.34
N ASP A 8 -3.35 -25.54 -18.43
CA ASP A 8 -2.14 -24.70 -18.48
C ASP A 8 -1.77 -24.40 -19.94
N GLU A 9 -2.60 -23.64 -20.66
CA GLU A 9 -2.27 -23.18 -22.01
C GLU A 9 -1.62 -21.79 -21.95
N MET A 10 -0.34 -21.69 -22.28
CA MET A 10 0.29 -20.40 -22.55
C MET A 10 -0.27 -19.81 -23.84
N LEU A 11 -0.85 -18.61 -23.75
CA LEU A 11 -1.29 -17.87 -24.92
C LEU A 11 -0.07 -17.53 -25.78
N LYS A 12 -0.16 -17.86 -27.08
CA LYS A 12 0.84 -17.40 -28.05
C LYS A 12 0.81 -15.85 -28.09
N PRO A 13 1.93 -15.18 -28.39
CA PRO A 13 1.96 -13.72 -28.53
C PRO A 13 0.86 -13.27 -29.50
N CYS A 14 -0.17 -12.63 -28.97
CA CYS A 14 -1.30 -12.14 -29.73
C CYS A 14 -1.19 -10.63 -29.86
N ASN A 15 -1.38 -10.13 -31.08
CA ASN A 15 -1.42 -8.70 -31.34
C ASN A 15 -2.84 -8.21 -30.98
N TRP A 16 -3.02 -7.73 -29.76
CA TRP A 16 -4.30 -7.26 -29.25
C TRP A 16 -4.75 -6.04 -30.05
N LYS A 17 -5.62 -6.25 -31.04
CA LYS A 17 -6.35 -5.17 -31.71
C LYS A 17 -7.40 -4.66 -30.73
N GLY A 18 -7.00 -3.74 -29.86
CA GLY A 18 -7.83 -3.19 -28.80
C GLY A 18 -9.23 -2.81 -29.31
N ASN A 19 -10.24 -3.51 -28.80
CA ASN A 19 -11.62 -3.05 -28.79
C ASN A 19 -11.94 -2.77 -27.32
N LEU A 20 -12.16 -1.49 -27.01
CA LEU A 20 -12.33 -0.96 -25.65
C LEU A 20 -13.61 -1.44 -24.96
N ASP A 21 -14.55 -2.06 -25.70
CA ASP A 21 -15.84 -2.54 -25.19
C ASP A 21 -15.82 -4.02 -24.73
N LEU A 22 -14.65 -4.64 -24.63
CA LEU A 22 -14.49 -6.00 -24.09
C LEU A 22 -13.72 -5.96 -22.78
N LEU A 23 -14.35 -6.46 -21.71
CA LEU A 23 -13.74 -6.64 -20.40
C LEU A 23 -12.59 -7.67 -20.51
N ASN A 24 -11.36 -7.20 -20.62
CA ASN A 24 -10.17 -8.06 -20.57
C ASN A 24 -9.77 -8.23 -19.10
N ILE A 25 -10.12 -9.38 -18.51
CA ILE A 25 -9.66 -9.75 -17.17
C ILE A 25 -8.39 -10.59 -17.31
N VAL A 26 -7.28 -10.12 -16.74
CA VAL A 26 -6.07 -10.94 -16.54
C VAL A 26 -6.05 -11.35 -15.07
N LEU A 27 -6.12 -12.66 -14.83
CA LEU A 27 -6.00 -13.24 -13.49
C LEU A 27 -4.56 -13.71 -13.29
N ILE A 28 -3.84 -13.07 -12.39
CA ILE A 28 -2.46 -13.43 -12.03
C ILE A 28 -2.48 -13.97 -10.60
N GLY A 29 -2.08 -15.23 -10.43
CA GLY A 29 -1.90 -15.81 -9.11
C GLY A 29 -0.57 -15.37 -8.53
N ILE A 30 -0.58 -14.68 -7.40
CA ILE A 30 0.63 -14.21 -6.71
C ILE A 30 0.78 -15.02 -5.43
N THR A 31 2.01 -15.42 -5.11
CA THR A 31 2.35 -16.10 -3.86
C THR A 31 2.78 -15.07 -2.81
N ASN A 32 2.64 -15.41 -1.52
CA ASN A 32 3.16 -14.55 -0.44
C ASN A 32 4.69 -14.49 -0.48
N GLU A 33 5.32 -15.61 -0.85
CA GLU A 33 6.76 -15.68 -1.05
C GLU A 33 7.13 -15.08 -2.41
N ILE A 34 8.13 -14.20 -2.43
CA ILE A 34 8.64 -13.61 -3.66
C ILE A 34 9.57 -14.62 -4.32
N PRO A 35 9.29 -15.07 -5.55
CA PRO A 35 10.14 -16.02 -6.25
C PRO A 35 11.52 -15.43 -6.53
N GLU A 36 12.55 -16.27 -6.65
CA GLU A 36 13.88 -15.85 -7.07
C GLU A 36 13.84 -15.12 -8.43
N HIS A 37 14.86 -14.31 -8.70
CA HIS A 37 14.97 -13.61 -9.98
C HIS A 37 15.38 -14.60 -11.09
N ASP A 38 14.37 -15.23 -11.71
CA ASP A 38 14.52 -16.14 -12.84
C ASP A 38 13.63 -15.74 -14.03
N GLU A 39 13.98 -16.20 -15.23
CA GLU A 39 13.23 -15.91 -16.48
C GLU A 39 11.80 -16.47 -16.47
N LYS A 40 11.54 -17.52 -15.68
CA LYS A 40 10.25 -18.22 -15.68
C LYS A 40 9.18 -17.46 -14.89
N TYR A 41 9.59 -16.80 -13.81
CA TYR A 41 8.73 -16.10 -12.88
C TYR A 41 8.99 -14.59 -12.86
N GLU A 42 9.68 -14.05 -13.87
CA GLU A 42 10.07 -12.64 -13.97
C GLU A 42 8.90 -11.67 -13.70
N MET A 43 7.72 -11.90 -14.31
CA MET A 43 6.52 -11.09 -14.06
C MET A 43 5.95 -11.28 -12.65
N HIS A 44 5.98 -12.52 -12.13
CA HIS A 44 5.48 -12.83 -10.79
C HIS A 44 6.34 -12.19 -9.71
N ARG A 45 7.66 -12.14 -9.92
CA ARG A 45 8.58 -11.45 -9.02
C ARG A 45 8.35 -9.95 -9.03
N LEU A 46 8.19 -9.31 -10.19
CA LEU A 46 7.94 -7.87 -10.28
C LEU A 46 6.65 -7.48 -9.55
N ILE A 47 5.55 -8.17 -9.88
CA ILE A 47 4.24 -7.93 -9.27
C ILE A 47 4.26 -8.29 -7.79
N GLY A 48 4.89 -9.41 -7.44
CA GLY A 48 5.07 -9.87 -6.07
C GLY A 48 5.84 -8.87 -5.22
N ALA A 49 6.94 -8.31 -5.73
CA ALA A 49 7.72 -7.29 -5.04
C ALA A 49 6.90 -6.01 -4.81
N LEU A 50 6.21 -5.51 -5.84
CA LEU A 50 5.34 -4.33 -5.75
C LEU A 50 4.25 -4.51 -4.68
N LEU A 51 3.56 -5.65 -4.70
CA LEU A 51 2.38 -5.91 -3.86
C LEU A 51 2.71 -6.57 -2.51
N SER A 52 3.95 -6.99 -2.28
CA SER A 52 4.35 -7.67 -1.05
C SER A 52 4.11 -6.79 0.17
N SER A 53 3.50 -7.34 1.22
CA SER A 53 3.41 -6.72 2.53
C SER A 53 4.65 -6.95 3.39
N GLU A 54 5.55 -7.85 2.97
CA GLU A 54 6.75 -8.22 3.72
C GLU A 54 7.95 -7.33 3.36
N LEU A 55 8.04 -6.88 2.10
CA LEU A 55 9.08 -5.97 1.68
C LEU A 55 8.83 -4.55 2.17
N LYS A 56 9.90 -3.91 2.65
CA LYS A 56 9.90 -2.48 2.93
C LYS A 56 9.87 -1.67 1.64
N GLU A 57 9.39 -0.44 1.74
CA GLU A 57 9.30 0.51 0.62
C GLU A 57 10.59 0.58 -0.20
N GLN A 58 11.74 0.75 0.45
CA GLN A 58 13.03 0.85 -0.24
C GLN A 58 13.43 -0.43 -0.96
N GLU A 59 13.13 -1.61 -0.40
CA GLU A 59 13.44 -2.89 -1.04
C GLU A 59 12.63 -3.08 -2.32
N LYS A 60 11.37 -2.61 -2.33
CA LYS A 60 10.54 -2.60 -3.53
C LYS A 60 11.12 -1.70 -4.61
N LEU A 61 11.50 -0.49 -4.24
CA LEU A 61 12.10 0.48 -5.16
C LEU A 61 13.42 -0.05 -5.74
N ASP A 62 14.27 -0.66 -4.90
CA ASP A 62 15.55 -1.25 -5.33
C ASP A 62 15.35 -2.37 -6.35
N ILE A 63 14.38 -3.27 -6.13
CA ILE A 63 14.06 -4.34 -7.09
C ILE A 63 13.64 -3.74 -8.43
N ILE A 64 12.72 -2.78 -8.43
CA ILE A 64 12.21 -2.17 -9.67
C ILE A 64 13.32 -1.42 -10.42
N GLU A 65 14.17 -0.69 -9.70
CA GLU A 65 15.24 0.11 -10.28
C GLU A 65 16.39 -0.75 -10.80
N HIS A 66 16.88 -1.70 -10.01
CA HIS A 66 18.14 -2.39 -10.29
C HIS A 66 17.96 -3.77 -10.90
N GLU A 67 16.88 -4.49 -10.57
CA GLU A 67 16.63 -5.80 -11.18
C GLU A 67 15.91 -5.67 -12.53
N TYR A 68 14.97 -4.73 -12.64
CA TYR A 68 14.18 -4.52 -13.85
C TYR A 68 14.62 -3.34 -14.70
N ASN A 69 15.62 -2.56 -14.25
CA ASN A 69 16.10 -1.35 -14.92
C ASN A 69 14.99 -0.35 -15.25
N ILE A 70 13.95 -0.30 -14.39
CA ILE A 70 12.85 0.65 -14.54
C ILE A 70 13.21 1.92 -13.77
N PRO A 71 13.40 3.07 -14.44
CA PRO A 71 13.80 4.29 -13.78
C PRO A 71 12.73 4.76 -12.79
N ILE A 72 13.15 5.02 -11.56
CA ILE A 72 12.27 5.46 -10.50
C ILE A 72 12.19 6.99 -10.50
N SER A 73 11.01 7.53 -10.82
CA SER A 73 10.73 8.96 -10.65
C SER A 73 10.39 9.29 -9.20
N GLN A 74 10.52 10.56 -8.83
CA GLN A 74 10.11 11.04 -7.51
C GLN A 74 8.60 10.80 -7.25
N GLU A 75 7.77 11.03 -8.28
CA GLU A 75 6.33 10.74 -8.24
C GLU A 75 6.06 9.26 -7.97
N PHE A 76 6.80 8.35 -8.63
CA PHE A 76 6.66 6.92 -8.39
C PHE A 76 7.06 6.52 -6.97
N ARG A 77 8.11 7.13 -6.41
CA ARG A 77 8.49 6.91 -5.00
C ARG A 77 7.37 7.33 -4.06
N GLU A 78 6.76 8.48 -4.31
CA GLU A 78 5.64 8.98 -3.52
C GLU A 78 4.44 8.03 -3.59
N ASP A 79 4.11 7.52 -4.79
CA ASP A 79 3.02 6.55 -4.97
C ASP A 79 3.27 5.23 -4.22
N VAL A 80 4.50 4.68 -4.31
CA VAL A 80 4.86 3.46 -3.57
C VAL A 80 4.82 3.70 -2.07
N SER A 81 5.26 4.87 -1.59
CA SER A 81 5.18 5.25 -0.19
C SER A 81 3.74 5.35 0.30
N ILE A 82 2.86 6.00 -0.46
CA ILE A 82 1.43 6.11 -0.16
C ILE A 82 0.79 4.72 -0.12
N MET A 83 1.11 3.84 -1.08
CA MET A 83 0.58 2.48 -1.12
C MET A 83 1.02 1.66 0.09
N CYS A 84 2.31 1.70 0.45
CA CYS A 84 2.85 0.93 1.57
C CYS A 84 2.33 1.43 2.93
N ASN A 85 2.10 2.74 3.05
CA ASN A 85 1.63 3.38 4.28
C ASN A 85 0.12 3.61 4.30
N LEU A 86 -0.66 3.03 3.38
CA LEU A 86 -2.10 3.30 3.26
C LEU A 86 -2.87 2.85 4.52
N SER A 87 -2.59 1.66 5.02
CA SER A 87 -3.21 1.12 6.24
C SER A 87 -2.89 2.00 7.45
N GLN A 88 -1.62 2.33 7.64
CA GLN A 88 -1.16 3.24 8.69
C GLN A 88 -1.85 4.59 8.58
N GLY A 89 -1.94 5.15 7.37
CA GLY A 89 -2.62 6.42 7.13
C GLY A 89 -4.13 6.40 7.44
N ILE A 90 -4.78 5.24 7.35
CA ILE A 90 -6.18 5.05 7.78
C ILE A 90 -6.27 4.99 9.31
N GLU A 91 -5.39 4.22 9.94
CA GLU A 91 -5.31 4.08 11.40
C GLU A 91 -5.01 5.43 12.07
N ASP A 92 -3.99 6.16 11.59
CA ASP A 92 -3.62 7.49 12.06
C ASP A 92 -4.79 8.48 11.94
N LYS A 93 -5.55 8.43 10.85
CA LYS A 93 -6.75 9.27 10.67
C LYS A 93 -7.85 8.93 11.67
N ALA A 94 -8.05 7.64 11.96
CA ALA A 94 -9.03 7.19 12.93
C ALA A 94 -8.63 7.60 14.36
N ILE A 95 -7.38 7.34 14.76
CA ILE A 95 -6.79 7.77 16.03
C ILE A 95 -6.92 9.29 16.18
N ALA A 96 -6.54 10.06 15.16
CA ALA A 96 -6.62 11.52 15.22
C ALA A 96 -8.07 12.02 15.39
N LYS A 97 -9.07 11.32 14.84
CA LYS A 97 -10.48 11.67 15.03
C LYS A 97 -10.95 11.39 16.45
N ILE A 98 -10.56 10.25 17.02
CA ILE A 98 -10.90 9.87 18.40
C ILE A 98 -10.26 10.84 19.40
N VAL A 99 -8.96 11.09 19.25
CA VAL A 99 -8.19 12.05 20.06
C VAL A 99 -8.87 13.42 20.07
N MET A 100 -9.20 13.98 18.90
CA MET A 100 -9.85 15.29 18.83
C MET A 100 -11.26 15.31 19.43
N ASN A 101 -12.02 14.22 19.33
CA ASN A 101 -13.34 14.14 19.95
C ASN A 101 -13.23 14.12 21.48
N MET A 102 -12.31 13.33 22.03
CA MET A 102 -12.07 13.27 23.48
C MET A 102 -11.54 14.60 24.03
N TYR A 103 -10.62 15.25 23.32
CA TYR A 103 -10.11 16.56 23.69
C TYR A 103 -11.23 17.62 23.72
N LYS A 104 -12.09 17.65 22.69
CA LYS A 104 -13.21 18.60 22.60
C LYS A 104 -14.25 18.46 23.72
N ILE A 105 -14.40 17.26 24.29
CA ILE A 105 -15.32 17.02 25.43
C ILE A 105 -14.62 17.17 26.79
N GLY A 106 -13.36 17.59 26.82
CA GLY A 106 -12.65 18.02 28.04
C GLY A 106 -11.67 17.01 28.65
N TYR A 107 -11.33 15.92 27.96
CA TYR A 107 -10.30 15.00 28.46
C TYR A 107 -8.90 15.63 28.34
N THR A 108 -8.06 15.37 29.34
CA THR A 108 -6.64 15.80 29.31
C THR A 108 -5.81 14.93 28.37
N PRO A 109 -4.71 15.44 27.79
CA PRO A 109 -3.82 14.65 26.93
C PRO A 109 -3.38 13.31 27.54
N ASN A 110 -3.09 13.28 28.85
CA ASN A 110 -2.71 12.06 29.57
C ASN A 110 -3.84 11.02 29.60
N GLN A 111 -5.08 11.44 29.83
CA GLN A 111 -6.24 10.52 29.84
C GLN A 111 -6.55 9.99 28.44
N ILE A 112 -6.35 10.81 27.40
CA ILE A 112 -6.56 10.40 26.01
C ILE A 112 -5.48 9.39 25.60
N ALA A 113 -4.21 9.66 25.93
CA ALA A 113 -3.09 8.77 25.66
C ALA A 113 -3.32 7.38 26.26
N ASP A 114 -3.73 7.33 27.53
CA ASP A 114 -4.06 6.07 28.23
C ASP A 114 -5.25 5.34 27.60
N ALA A 115 -6.33 6.05 27.24
CA ALA A 115 -7.53 5.44 26.65
C ALA A 115 -7.34 4.95 25.21
N VAL A 116 -6.52 5.63 24.42
CA VAL A 116 -6.29 5.33 23.00
C VAL A 116 -5.09 4.39 22.81
N GLY A 117 -4.20 4.28 23.80
CA GLY A 117 -3.02 3.42 23.74
C GLY A 117 -1.86 4.02 22.94
N VAL A 118 -1.75 5.35 22.92
CA VAL A 118 -0.69 6.11 22.22
C VAL A 118 0.09 6.96 23.21
N SER A 119 1.23 7.52 22.79
CA SER A 119 2.01 8.40 23.67
C SER A 119 1.34 9.77 23.88
N VAL A 120 1.67 10.43 24.99
CA VAL A 120 1.20 11.79 25.26
C VAL A 120 1.71 12.77 24.19
N ASP A 121 2.95 12.60 23.73
CA ASP A 121 3.55 13.43 22.68
C ASP A 121 2.81 13.31 21.33
N GLU A 122 2.35 12.11 20.97
CA GLU A 122 1.51 11.90 19.77
C GLU A 122 0.16 12.60 19.91
N VAL A 123 -0.49 12.49 21.06
CA VAL A 123 -1.76 13.19 21.36
C VAL A 123 -1.57 14.70 21.23
N GLU A 124 -0.53 15.26 21.83
CA GLU A 124 -0.22 16.68 21.71
C GLU A 124 0.06 17.12 20.27
N THR A 125 0.77 16.29 19.50
CA THR A 125 1.07 16.58 18.09
C THR A 125 -0.20 16.59 17.25
N ILE A 126 -1.12 15.65 17.49
CA ILE A 126 -2.43 15.59 16.82
C ILE A 126 -3.26 16.83 17.15
N ILE A 127 -3.31 17.23 18.43
CA ILE A 127 -4.03 18.42 18.88
C ILE A 127 -3.43 19.67 18.23
N LYS A 128 -2.11 19.87 18.29
CA LYS A 128 -1.42 21.03 17.68
C LYS A 128 -1.61 21.12 16.17
N LYS A 129 -1.63 19.98 15.44
CA LYS A 129 -1.85 19.97 13.98
C LYS A 129 -3.30 20.25 13.57
N LYS A 130 -4.28 20.02 14.46
CA LYS A 130 -5.72 20.12 14.16
C LYS A 130 -6.49 21.16 14.98
N GLU A 131 -5.86 21.82 15.95
CA GLU A 131 -6.31 23.13 16.39
C GLU A 131 -6.34 24.02 15.16
N PRO A 132 -7.50 24.60 14.79
CA PRO A 132 -7.53 25.49 13.65
C PRO A 132 -6.53 26.61 13.90
N ALA A 133 -6.08 27.26 12.83
CA ALA A 133 -5.75 28.67 12.90
C ALA A 133 -7.00 29.43 13.41
N MET A 134 -7.26 29.37 14.71
CA MET A 134 -8.25 30.16 15.42
C MET A 134 -7.54 31.43 15.83
N ALA A 135 -7.35 32.30 14.86
CA ALA A 135 -7.22 33.73 15.04
C ALA A 135 -8.27 34.39 14.14
#